data_AF-A0A937CN91-F1
#
_entry.id   AF-A0A937CN91-F1
#
_cell.length_a   1.000
_cell.length_b   1.000
_cell.length_c   1.000
_cell.angle_alpha   90.00
_cell.angle_beta   90.00
_cell.angle_gamma   90.00
#
_symmetry.space_group_name_H-M   'P 1'
#
loop_
_entity.id
_entity.type
_entity.pdbx_description
1 polymer ?
#
loop_
_entity_poly.entity_id
_entity_poly.type
_entity_poly.pdbx_seq_one_letter_code
_entity_poly.pdbx_strand_id
1 'polypeptide(L)'
;MPENDEARKAVCDSILGHATDLMMTDAGASLEMVIDRVMTFVAAQIASLEGSPRAAQVFREVADKIEAGLFHRITGENDTGSARH
;
A
#
# COMPACT_ATOMS: atom_id res chain seq x y z
N MET A 1 -9.95 11.66 -19.48
CA MET A 1 -11.17 11.01 -18.95
C MET A 1 -10.87 10.51 -17.53
N PRO A 2 -11.02 11.38 -16.51
CA PRO A 2 -10.62 11.06 -15.14
C PRO A 2 -11.53 10.04 -14.41
N GLU A 3 -12.83 9.97 -14.74
CA GLU A 3 -13.78 9.01 -14.12
C GLU A 3 -13.40 7.54 -14.32
N ASN A 4 -12.67 7.22 -15.39
CA ASN A 4 -12.25 5.84 -15.69
C ASN A 4 -11.08 5.39 -14.80
N ASP A 5 -10.20 6.31 -14.41
CA ASP A 5 -8.98 5.96 -13.68
C ASP A 5 -9.26 5.72 -12.19
N GLU A 6 -10.17 6.47 -11.58
CA GLU A 6 -10.62 6.22 -10.20
C GLU A 6 -11.39 4.90 -10.09
N ALA A 7 -12.27 4.62 -11.05
CA ALA A 7 -12.97 3.34 -11.11
C ALA A 7 -11.99 2.17 -11.28
N ARG A 8 -10.97 2.31 -12.14
CA ARG A 8 -9.93 1.28 -12.31
C ARG A 8 -9.12 1.06 -11.04
N LYS A 9 -8.73 2.14 -10.34
CA LYS A 9 -8.03 2.03 -9.05
C LYS A 9 -8.87 1.25 -8.03
N ALA A 10 -10.15 1.58 -7.90
CA ALA A 10 -11.05 0.87 -7.00
C ALA A 10 -11.18 -0.62 -7.34
N VAL A 11 -11.21 -0.98 -8.63
CA VAL A 11 -11.18 -2.40 -9.05
C VAL A 11 -9.85 -3.06 -8.69
N CYS A 12 -8.71 -2.40 -8.92
CA CYS A 12 -7.40 -2.92 -8.51
C CYS A 12 -7.33 -3.16 -7.00
N ASP A 13 -7.81 -2.21 -6.19
CA ASP A 13 -7.84 -2.32 -4.74
C ASP A 13 -8.72 -3.49 -4.28
N SER A 14 -9.89 -3.68 -4.91
CA SER A 14 -10.78 -4.81 -4.64
C SER A 14 -10.12 -6.16 -4.98
N ILE A 15 -9.40 -6.25 -6.09
CA ILE A 15 -8.68 -7.47 -6.49
C ILE A 15 -7.55 -7.77 -5.52
N LEU A 16 -6.79 -6.76 -5.10
CA LEU A 16 -5.72 -6.91 -4.12
C LEU A 16 -6.28 -7.39 -2.77
N GLY A 17 -7.39 -6.80 -2.30
CA GLY A 17 -8.07 -7.26 -1.08
C GLY A 17 -8.51 -8.72 -1.16
N HIS A 18 -9.10 -9.12 -2.29
CA HIS A 18 -9.48 -10.52 -2.48
C HIS A 18 -8.26 -11.47 -2.52
N ALA A 19 -7.17 -11.06 -3.16
CA ALA A 19 -5.94 -11.85 -3.20
C ALA A 19 -5.32 -12.01 -1.80
N THR A 20 -5.36 -10.96 -0.97
CA THR A 20 -4.89 -11.07 0.43
C THR A 20 -5.76 -11.99 1.25
N ASP A 21 -7.08 -11.96 1.07
CA ASP A 21 -8.00 -12.88 1.75
C ASP A 21 -7.68 -14.33 1.41
N LEU A 22 -7.52 -14.66 0.11
CA LEU A 22 -7.17 -16.02 -0.33
C LEU A 22 -5.84 -16.50 0.26
N MET A 23 -4.83 -15.64 0.34
CA MET A 23 -3.55 -16.00 0.98
C MET A 23 -3.73 -16.34 2.47
N MET A 24 -4.64 -15.67 3.17
CA MET A 24 -4.90 -15.93 4.58
C MET A 24 -5.81 -17.15 4.79
N THR A 25 -6.91 -17.26 4.05
CA THR A 25 -7.93 -18.29 4.26
C THR A 25 -7.53 -19.64 3.68
N ASP A 26 -6.99 -19.64 2.47
CA ASP A 26 -6.79 -20.88 1.70
C ASP A 26 -5.38 -21.43 1.91
N ALA A 27 -4.38 -20.53 1.95
CA ALA A 27 -2.99 -20.91 2.21
C ALA A 27 -2.60 -20.87 3.70
N GLY A 28 -3.47 -20.34 4.57
CA GLY A 28 -3.21 -20.27 6.03
C GLY A 28 -2.08 -19.31 6.41
N ALA A 29 -1.74 -18.34 5.55
CA ALA A 29 -0.66 -17.39 5.82
C ALA A 29 -1.06 -16.39 6.92
N SER A 30 -0.09 -15.99 7.74
CA SER A 30 -0.29 -14.88 8.67
C SER A 30 -0.37 -13.56 7.92
N LEU A 31 -1.04 -12.55 8.50
CA LEU A 31 -1.11 -11.21 7.92
C LEU A 31 0.29 -10.62 7.66
N GLU A 32 1.23 -10.84 8.58
CA GLU A 32 2.63 -10.40 8.45
C GLU A 32 3.30 -11.00 7.22
N MET A 33 3.07 -12.30 6.96
CA MET A 33 3.59 -12.98 5.78
C MET A 33 2.95 -12.44 4.50
N VAL A 34 1.64 -12.21 4.50
CA VAL A 34 0.95 -11.65 3.33
C VAL A 34 1.49 -10.27 2.99
N ILE A 35 1.66 -9.39 3.97
CA ILE A 35 2.23 -8.05 3.79
C ILE A 35 3.64 -8.15 3.19
N ASP A 36 4.51 -8.98 3.78
CA ASP A 36 5.87 -9.19 3.28
C ASP A 36 5.90 -9.71 1.84
N ARG A 37 5.05 -10.67 1.49
CA ARG A 37 4.96 -11.22 0.13
C ARG A 37 4.42 -10.21 -0.88
N VAL A 38 3.40 -9.43 -0.53
CA VAL A 38 2.87 -8.36 -1.40
C VAL A 38 3.94 -7.30 -1.66
N MET A 39 4.60 -6.82 -0.60
CA MET A 39 5.67 -5.81 -0.74
C MET A 39 6.84 -6.32 -1.58
N THR A 40 7.27 -7.57 -1.34
CA THR A 40 8.34 -8.21 -2.13
C THR A 40 7.94 -8.34 -3.61
N PHE A 41 6.70 -8.76 -3.88
CA PHE A 41 6.21 -8.90 -5.26
C PHE A 41 6.19 -7.55 -5.98
N VAL A 42 5.64 -6.50 -5.35
CA VAL A 42 5.62 -5.14 -5.92
C VAL A 42 7.03 -4.64 -6.20
N ALA A 43 7.97 -4.83 -5.26
CA ALA A 43 9.37 -4.47 -5.45
C ALA A 43 9.99 -5.17 -6.66
N ALA A 44 9.73 -6.47 -6.82
CA ALA A 44 10.22 -7.26 -7.94
C ALA A 44 9.63 -6.79 -9.28
N GLN A 45 8.34 -6.41 -9.31
CA GLN A 45 7.70 -5.88 -10.52
C GLN A 45 8.31 -4.53 -10.93
N ILE A 46 8.54 -3.62 -9.98
CA ILE A 46 9.18 -2.33 -10.31
C ILE A 46 10.63 -2.56 -10.76
N ALA A 47 11.37 -3.43 -10.07
CA ALA A 47 12.76 -3.73 -10.41
C ALA A 47 12.90 -4.40 -11.79
N SER A 48 11.94 -5.23 -12.20
CA SER A 48 11.97 -5.86 -13.53
C SER A 48 11.66 -4.88 -14.67
N LEU A 49 10.81 -3.88 -14.40
CA LEU A 49 10.41 -2.86 -15.40
C LEU A 49 11.39 -1.69 -15.49
N GLU A 50 11.87 -1.19 -14.36
CA GLU A 50 12.61 0.08 -14.26
C GLU A 50 14.01 -0.08 -13.64
N GLY A 51 14.37 -1.29 -13.22
CA GLY A 51 15.64 -1.58 -12.55
C GLY A 51 15.61 -1.33 -11.04
N SER A 52 16.50 -2.02 -10.32
CA SER A 52 16.60 -1.95 -8.86
C SER A 52 16.81 -0.53 -8.28
N PRO A 53 17.62 0.37 -8.89
CA PRO A 53 17.79 1.72 -8.35
C PRO A 53 16.48 2.51 -8.29
N ARG A 54 15.64 2.36 -9.32
CA ARG A 54 14.36 3.06 -9.42
C ARG A 54 13.33 2.46 -8.48
N ALA A 55 13.28 1.12 -8.35
CA ALA A 55 12.46 0.47 -7.33
C ALA A 55 12.76 0.99 -5.92
N ALA A 56 14.04 1.08 -5.55
CA ALA A 56 14.44 1.63 -4.26
C ALA A 56 14.04 3.11 -4.08
N GLN A 57 14.07 3.91 -5.14
CA GLN A 57 13.60 5.30 -5.10
C GLN A 57 12.09 5.38 -4.85
N VAL A 58 11.29 4.56 -5.53
CA VAL A 58 9.82 4.52 -5.32
C VAL A 58 9.48 4.22 -3.86
N PHE A 59 10.16 3.26 -3.23
CA PHE A 59 9.92 2.97 -1.81
C PHE A 59 10.31 4.12 -0.88
N ARG A 60 11.38 4.87 -1.19
CA ARG A 60 11.74 6.08 -0.44
C ARG A 60 10.68 7.16 -0.58
N GLU A 61 10.18 7.41 -1.80
CA GLU A 61 9.09 8.36 -2.03
C GLU A 61 7.80 7.96 -1.29
N VAL A 62 7.54 6.66 -1.12
CA VAL A 62 6.44 6.17 -0.28
C VAL A 62 6.72 6.42 1.20
N ALA A 63 7.94 6.16 1.68
CA ALA A 63 8.33 6.46 3.05
C ALA A 63 8.16 7.96 3.37
N ASP A 64 8.63 8.84 2.49
CA ASP A 64 8.47 10.30 2.64
C ASP A 64 7.00 10.71 2.75
N LYS A 65 6.09 10.06 1.98
CA LYS A 65 4.65 10.33 2.06
C LYS A 65 4.04 9.83 3.36
N ILE A 66 4.49 8.69 3.87
CA ILE A 66 4.04 8.16 5.17
C ILE A 66 4.43 9.14 6.27
N GLU A 67 5.69 9.60 6.28
CA GLU A 67 6.19 10.60 7.23
C GLU A 67 5.48 11.95 7.10
N ALA A 68 5.06 12.32 5.89
CA ALA A 68 4.24 13.50 5.64
C ALA A 68 2.75 13.33 6.02
N GLY A 69 2.36 12.15 6.52
CA GLY A 69 1.05 11.89 7.07
C GLY A 69 0.02 11.29 6.12
N LEU A 70 0.45 10.59 5.07
CA LEU A 70 -0.43 9.86 4.14
C LEU A 70 -1.46 8.99 4.87
N PHE A 71 -1.09 8.41 6.02
CA PHE A 71 -1.94 7.51 6.80
C PHE A 71 -2.40 8.07 8.14
N HIS A 72 -2.20 9.35 8.46
CA HIS A 72 -2.62 9.91 9.77
C HIS A 72 -4.12 9.74 10.07
N ARG A 73 -4.97 9.69 9.03
CA ARG A 73 -6.41 9.41 9.19
C ARG A 73 -6.71 7.96 9.60
N ILE A 74 -5.80 7.04 9.29
CA ILE A 74 -5.91 5.61 9.62
C ILE A 74 -5.26 5.34 10.98
N THR A 75 -4.12 5.98 11.27
CA THR A 75 -3.36 5.78 12.52
C THR A 75 -3.88 6.62 13.69
N GLY A 76 -4.60 7.72 13.42
CA GLY A 76 -5.13 8.62 14.46
C GLY A 76 -4.11 9.64 14.97
N GLU A 77 -2.92 9.74 14.37
CA GLU A 77 -1.82 10.61 14.83
C GLU A 77 -2.15 12.13 14.74
N ASN A 78 -3.20 12.51 14.00
CA ASN A 78 -3.68 13.91 13.90
C ASN A 78 -4.70 14.33 14.98
N ASP A 79 -5.19 13.44 15.84
CA ASP A 79 -6.33 13.74 16.75
C ASP A 79 -5.92 14.37 18.10
N THR A 80 -4.65 14.78 18.25
CA THR A 80 -4.11 15.33 19.51
C THR A 80 -4.23 16.86 19.65
N GLY A 81 -4.99 17.55 18.77
CA GLY A 81 -4.92 19.02 18.65
C GLY A 81 -6.21 19.85 18.83
N SER A 82 -7.41 19.26 18.93
CA SER A 82 -8.65 20.05 18.96
C SER A 82 -9.55 19.76 20.18
N ALA A 83 -9.00 20.00 21.37
CA ALA A 83 -9.78 20.14 22.59
C ALA A 83 -9.22 21.28 23.43
N ARG A 84 -9.43 22.52 23.00
CA ARG A 84 -9.29 23.75 23.80
C ARG A 84 -9.86 24.94 23.04
N HIS A 85 -11.15 25.21 23.25
CA HIS A 85 -11.66 26.56 23.47
C HIS A 85 -13.05 26.53 24.10
#